data_AF-A0A6A3UGS3-F1
#
_entry.id   AF-A0A6A3UGS3-F1
#
_cell.length_a   1.000
_cell.length_b   1.000
_cell.length_c   1.000
_cell.angle_alpha   90.00
_cell.angle_beta   90.00
_cell.angle_gamma   90.00
#
_symmetry.space_group_name_H-M   'P 1'
#
loop_
_entity.id
_entity.type
_entity.pdbx_description
1 polymer ?
#
loop_
_entity_poly.entity_id
_entity_poly.type
_entity_poly.pdbx_seq_one_letter_code
_entity_poly.pdbx_strand_id
1 'polypeptide(L)'
;MKYHATRGSLPGRPSICEDSEWELVERMCVLDPAKRIKISTVVDELAKLASCATATSQANGLADTSRSNTVEWESVPQVIAATRMSLAESKDDVAHADAVIPLYGSLWERLGQVQQLIDSQHSDACRAAFGSFVTDADTSTKKLRGRTRSLISLAETTMRCHALHRALTKFCEAHFI
;
A
#
# COMPACT_ATOMS: atom_id res chain seq x y z
N MET A 1 0.39 15.54 -32.77
CA MET A 1 0.91 15.50 -31.39
C MET A 1 2.25 16.22 -31.36
N LYS A 2 2.44 17.22 -30.48
CA LYS A 2 3.76 17.81 -30.22
C LYS A 2 4.42 16.98 -29.12
N TYR A 3 5.47 16.23 -29.47
CA TYR A 3 6.24 15.44 -28.52
C TYR A 3 7.28 16.35 -27.85
N HIS A 4 7.03 16.73 -26.60
CA HIS A 4 7.92 17.63 -25.84
C HIS A 4 9.10 16.89 -25.18
N ALA A 5 9.02 15.57 -25.04
CA ALA A 5 10.13 14.75 -24.58
C ALA A 5 11.02 14.34 -25.75
N THR A 6 11.68 15.29 -26.40
CA THR A 6 12.73 14.98 -27.39
C THR A 6 14.08 15.24 -26.74
N ARG A 7 14.97 14.23 -26.76
CA ARG A 7 16.40 14.35 -26.39
C ARG A 7 16.69 14.60 -24.89
N GLY A 8 15.80 14.20 -23.99
CA GLY A 8 16.06 14.25 -22.54
C GLY A 8 15.86 15.61 -21.90
N SER A 9 15.33 16.59 -22.64
CA SER A 9 14.83 17.82 -22.03
C SER A 9 13.46 17.55 -21.41
N LEU A 10 13.33 17.87 -20.13
CA LEU A 10 12.04 17.86 -19.43
C LEU A 10 11.28 19.15 -19.72
N PRO A 11 9.94 19.13 -19.68
CA PRO A 11 9.16 20.36 -19.66
C PRO A 11 9.53 21.19 -18.42
N GLY A 12 9.23 22.48 -18.45
CA GLY A 12 9.38 23.33 -17.26
C GLY A 12 8.58 22.74 -16.09
N ARG A 13 9.18 22.78 -14.90
CA ARG A 13 8.55 22.31 -13.67
C ARG A 13 7.20 23.00 -13.44
N PRO A 14 6.10 22.26 -13.23
CA PRO A 14 4.83 22.84 -12.83
C PRO A 14 4.94 23.56 -11.48
N SER A 15 4.27 24.71 -11.34
CA SER A 15 4.31 25.52 -10.11
C SER A 15 3.74 24.82 -8.86
N ILE A 16 2.90 23.80 -9.07
CA ILE A 16 2.31 22.98 -8.01
C ILE A 16 3.27 21.95 -7.42
N CYS A 17 4.37 21.67 -8.11
CA CYS A 17 5.28 20.58 -7.75
C CYS A 17 6.38 21.12 -6.84
N GLU A 18 6.62 20.48 -5.69
CA GLU A 18 7.72 20.81 -4.78
C GLU A 18 9.08 20.34 -5.31
N ASP A 19 10.18 20.80 -4.69
CA ASP A 19 11.55 20.51 -5.15
C ASP A 19 11.80 19.00 -5.12
N SER A 20 11.37 18.34 -4.04
CA SER A 20 11.52 16.90 -3.81
C SER A 20 10.70 16.05 -4.79
N GLU A 21 9.49 16.50 -5.13
CA GLU A 21 8.63 15.84 -6.10
C GLU A 21 9.21 15.95 -7.51
N TRP A 22 9.73 17.13 -7.87
CA TRP A 22 10.33 17.36 -9.18
C TRP A 22 11.67 16.64 -9.34
N GLU A 23 12.50 16.59 -8.30
CA GLU A 23 13.75 15.82 -8.30
C GLU A 23 13.49 14.33 -8.59
N LEU A 24 12.39 13.77 -8.09
CA LEU A 24 11.99 12.41 -8.42
C LEU A 24 11.69 12.26 -9.93
N VAL A 25 10.97 13.20 -10.53
CA VAL A 25 10.69 13.23 -11.98
C VAL A 25 11.99 13.30 -12.79
N GLU A 26 12.94 14.13 -12.38
CA GLU A 26 14.25 14.24 -13.04
C GLU A 26 15.02 12.92 -13.03
N ARG A 27 15.07 12.23 -11.88
CA ARG A 27 15.70 10.91 -11.73
C ARG A 27 14.98 9.81 -12.53
N MET A 28 13.67 9.90 -12.69
CA MET A 28 12.87 8.95 -13.48
C MET A 28 13.08 9.12 -14.98
N CYS A 29 13.28 10.36 -15.44
CA CYS A 29 13.27 10.70 -16.85
C CYS A 29 14.67 11.02 -17.43
N VAL A 30 15.74 10.53 -16.77
CA VAL A 30 17.11 10.62 -17.29
C VAL A 30 17.18 10.06 -18.72
N LEU A 31 17.87 10.77 -19.62
CA LEU A 31 17.98 10.41 -21.04
C LEU A 31 18.50 8.98 -21.22
N ASP A 32 19.60 8.67 -20.53
CA ASP A 32 20.21 7.34 -20.49
C ASP A 32 19.34 6.38 -19.65
N PRO A 33 18.73 5.34 -20.26
CA PRO A 33 17.91 4.39 -19.53
C PRO A 33 18.65 3.65 -18.41
N ALA A 34 19.96 3.43 -18.54
CA ALA A 34 20.76 2.71 -17.54
C ALA A 34 20.99 3.54 -16.27
N LYS A 35 20.83 4.87 -16.35
CA LYS A 35 20.97 5.80 -15.22
C LYS A 35 19.65 6.12 -14.53
N ARG A 36 18.51 5.67 -15.09
CA ARG A 36 17.20 5.87 -14.46
C ARG A 36 17.11 5.06 -13.18
N ILE A 37 16.48 5.65 -12.17
CA ILE A 37 16.19 4.92 -10.94
C ILE A 37 15.24 3.75 -11.20
N LYS A 38 15.41 2.67 -10.43
CA LYS A 38 14.56 1.48 -10.54
C LYS A 38 13.12 1.82 -10.15
N ILE A 39 12.14 1.16 -10.78
CA ILE A 39 10.72 1.37 -10.46
C ILE A 39 10.42 1.07 -8.97
N SER A 40 11.12 0.12 -8.35
CA SER A 40 10.99 -0.15 -6.91
C SER A 40 11.37 1.07 -6.07
N THR A 41 12.45 1.77 -6.44
CA THR A 41 12.89 3.01 -5.78
C THR A 41 11.89 4.13 -6.00
N VAL A 42 11.33 4.26 -7.22
CA VAL A 42 10.29 5.26 -7.51
C VAL A 42 9.09 5.09 -6.58
N VAL A 43 8.60 3.86 -6.43
CA VAL A 43 7.46 3.55 -5.55
C VAL A 43 7.78 3.88 -4.09
N ASP A 44 9.00 3.58 -3.64
CA ASP A 44 9.42 3.86 -2.27
C ASP A 44 9.51 5.37 -1.99
N GLU A 45 9.98 6.17 -2.95
CA GLU A 45 10.05 7.63 -2.85
C GLU A 45 8.67 8.29 -2.92
N LEU A 46 7.78 7.82 -3.82
CA LEU A 46 6.38 8.29 -3.89
C LEU A 46 5.64 8.05 -2.56
N ALA A 47 5.87 6.91 -1.91
CA ALA A 47 5.27 6.61 -0.61
C ALA A 47 5.71 7.60 0.48
N LYS A 48 7.00 8.01 0.47
CA LYS A 48 7.52 9.04 1.39
C LYS A 48 6.85 10.39 1.14
N LEU A 49 6.79 10.83 -0.12
CA LEU A 49 6.17 12.11 -0.50
C LEU A 49 4.69 12.16 -0.08
N ALA A 50 3.94 11.09 -0.34
CA ALA A 50 2.53 10.98 0.06
C ALA A 50 2.35 11.02 1.59
N SER A 51 3.30 10.48 2.36
CA SER A 51 3.27 10.53 3.82
C SER A 51 3.57 11.93 4.36
N CYS A 52 4.54 12.65 3.76
CA CYS A 52 4.90 14.01 4.15
C CYS A 52 3.77 15.02 3.90
N ALA A 53 3.03 14.89 2.79
CA ALA A 53 1.87 15.75 2.51
C ALA A 53 0.80 15.70 3.61
N THR A 54 0.68 14.57 4.33
CA THR A 54 -0.26 14.43 5.45
C THR A 54 0.27 14.94 6.80
N ALA A 55 1.57 15.21 6.90
CA ALA A 55 2.21 15.75 8.11
C ALA A 55 2.19 17.29 8.14
N THR A 56 2.26 17.95 6.99
CA THR A 56 2.21 19.43 6.89
C THR A 56 0.86 20.02 7.35
N SER A 57 -0.19 19.19 7.41
CA SER A 57 -1.51 19.57 7.94
C SER A 57 -1.71 19.24 9.43
N GLN A 58 -0.72 18.64 10.09
CA GLN A 58 -0.75 18.29 11.51
C GLN A 58 0.47 18.86 12.26
N ALA A 59 0.72 20.16 12.10
CA ALA A 59 1.55 20.94 13.01
C ALA A 59 0.65 21.74 13.97
N ASN A 60 -0.24 21.06 14.68
CA ASN A 60 -0.86 21.55 15.91
C ASN A 60 -1.46 20.35 16.67
N GLY A 61 -0.71 19.87 17.66
CA GLY A 61 -1.15 18.77 18.53
C GLY A 61 0.00 17.91 19.02
N LEU A 62 0.87 18.47 19.86
CA LEU A 62 1.65 17.67 20.79
C LEU A 62 0.67 17.12 21.83
N ALA A 63 0.21 15.88 21.64
CA ALA A 63 -0.33 15.06 22.69
C ALA A 63 -0.05 13.60 22.35
N ASP A 64 0.75 13.02 23.25
CA ASP A 64 0.92 11.60 23.46
C ASP A 64 -0.42 10.86 23.33
N THR A 65 -0.60 10.12 22.25
CA THR A 65 -1.64 9.10 22.16
C THR A 65 -0.97 7.89 21.56
N SER A 66 -0.39 7.09 22.46
CA SER A 66 -0.22 5.66 22.28
C SER A 66 -1.47 5.12 21.56
N ARG A 67 -1.32 4.86 20.26
CA ARG A 67 -2.38 4.36 19.40
C ARG A 67 -2.57 2.89 19.72
N SER A 68 -3.20 2.64 20.86
CA SER A 68 -3.61 1.33 21.35
C SER A 68 -4.80 0.79 20.55
N ASN A 69 -4.59 0.60 19.25
CA ASN A 69 -5.41 -0.30 18.43
C ASN A 69 -4.56 -1.49 17.96
N THR A 70 -3.55 -1.88 18.74
CA THR A 70 -2.80 -3.10 18.47
C THR A 70 -3.77 -4.26 18.67
N VAL A 71 -4.25 -4.81 17.56
CA VAL A 71 -4.97 -6.08 17.54
C VAL A 71 -4.08 -7.09 18.25
N GLU A 72 -4.56 -7.64 19.36
CA GLU A 72 -3.84 -8.69 20.06
C GLU A 72 -3.61 -9.84 19.08
N TRP A 73 -2.37 -10.34 19.03
CA TRP A 73 -1.92 -11.39 18.10
C TRP A 73 -2.91 -12.56 18.02
N GLU A 74 -3.56 -12.89 19.14
CA GLU A 74 -4.54 -13.96 19.28
C GLU A 74 -5.78 -13.83 18.40
N SER A 75 -6.09 -12.61 17.93
CA SER A 75 -7.24 -12.32 17.07
C SER A 75 -6.88 -12.22 15.58
N VAL A 76 -5.59 -12.16 15.25
CA VAL A 76 -5.08 -12.07 13.88
C VAL A 76 -5.54 -13.25 13.00
N PRO A 77 -5.47 -14.52 13.44
CA PRO A 77 -5.95 -15.65 12.63
C PRO A 77 -7.44 -15.55 12.30
N GLN A 78 -8.27 -15.11 13.26
CA GLN A 78 -9.71 -14.98 13.11
C GLN A 78 -10.05 -13.85 12.12
N VAL A 79 -9.35 -12.72 12.18
CA VAL A 79 -9.51 -11.63 11.21
C VAL A 79 -9.18 -12.10 9.80
N ILE A 80 -8.05 -12.79 9.62
CA ILE A 80 -7.68 -13.35 8.31
C ILE A 80 -8.76 -14.30 7.79
N ALA A 81 -9.24 -15.23 8.63
CA ALA A 81 -10.28 -16.19 8.23
C ALA A 81 -11.61 -15.49 7.89
N ALA A 82 -12.08 -14.58 8.74
CA ALA A 82 -13.34 -13.86 8.55
C ALA A 82 -13.34 -13.00 7.29
N THR A 83 -12.24 -12.29 7.02
CA THR A 83 -12.12 -11.44 5.84
C THR A 83 -12.03 -12.25 4.56
N ARG A 84 -11.36 -13.42 4.58
CA ARG A 84 -11.36 -14.36 3.45
C ARG A 84 -12.76 -14.90 3.13
N MET A 85 -13.53 -15.29 4.14
CA MET A 85 -14.92 -15.74 3.94
C MET A 85 -15.77 -14.64 3.33
N SER A 86 -15.66 -13.42 3.86
CA SER A 86 -16.39 -12.25 3.33
C SER A 86 -16.05 -11.93 1.87
N LEU A 87 -14.80 -12.17 1.45
CA LEU A 87 -14.38 -11.99 0.06
C LEU A 87 -14.90 -13.09 -0.87
N ALA A 88 -14.95 -14.33 -0.38
CA ALA A 88 -15.50 -15.46 -1.13
C ALA A 88 -17.00 -15.25 -1.41
N GLU A 89 -17.77 -14.81 -0.40
CA GLU A 89 -19.19 -14.45 -0.55
C GLU A 89 -19.42 -13.35 -1.60
N SER A 90 -18.48 -12.41 -1.72
CA SER A 90 -18.59 -11.30 -2.67
C SER A 90 -18.28 -11.69 -4.12
N LYS A 91 -17.72 -12.87 -4.37
CA LYS A 91 -17.34 -13.35 -5.72
C LYS A 91 -18.52 -13.90 -6.52
N ASP A 92 -19.62 -14.24 -5.86
CA ASP A 92 -20.78 -14.90 -6.46
C ASP A 92 -21.79 -13.92 -7.12
N ASP A 93 -21.52 -12.61 -7.09
CA ASP A 93 -22.35 -11.61 -7.79
C ASP A 93 -21.98 -11.53 -9.29
N VAL A 94 -22.55 -12.47 -10.06
CA VAL A 94 -22.25 -12.72 -11.50
C VAL A 94 -22.52 -11.51 -12.40
N ALA A 95 -23.33 -10.54 -11.96
CA ALA A 95 -23.78 -9.44 -12.80
C ALA A 95 -22.67 -8.40 -13.10
N HIS A 96 -21.69 -8.20 -12.20
CA HIS A 96 -20.58 -7.25 -12.37
C HIS A 96 -19.36 -7.73 -11.57
N ALA A 97 -18.51 -8.57 -12.17
CA ALA A 97 -17.28 -9.04 -11.54
C ALA A 97 -16.35 -7.86 -11.19
N ASP A 98 -16.20 -7.57 -9.89
CA ASP A 98 -15.26 -6.56 -9.41
C ASP A 98 -13.84 -7.13 -9.45
N ALA A 99 -13.04 -6.68 -10.42
CA ALA A 99 -11.66 -7.13 -10.62
C ALA A 99 -10.75 -6.90 -9.40
N VAL A 100 -11.17 -6.07 -8.44
CA VAL A 100 -10.43 -5.80 -7.20
C VAL A 100 -10.60 -6.90 -6.16
N ILE A 101 -11.73 -7.62 -6.16
CA ILE A 101 -12.01 -8.68 -5.18
C ILE A 101 -10.95 -9.80 -5.27
N PRO A 102 -10.62 -10.37 -6.45
CA PRO A 102 -9.57 -11.37 -6.55
C PRO A 102 -8.19 -10.86 -6.15
N LEU A 103 -7.89 -9.57 -6.39
CA LEU A 103 -6.62 -8.96 -5.99
C LEU A 103 -6.46 -8.98 -4.47
N TYR A 104 -7.46 -8.48 -3.74
CA TYR A 104 -7.46 -8.56 -2.28
C TYR A 104 -7.50 -10.02 -1.78
N GLY A 105 -8.17 -10.92 -2.50
CA GLY A 105 -8.16 -12.36 -2.18
C GLY A 105 -6.73 -12.92 -2.12
N SER A 106 -5.90 -12.61 -3.12
CA SER A 106 -4.50 -13.07 -3.14
C SER A 106 -3.64 -12.42 -2.05
N LEU A 107 -3.93 -11.16 -1.65
CA LEU A 107 -3.30 -10.52 -0.49
C LEU A 107 -3.59 -11.30 0.81
N TRP A 108 -4.87 -11.64 1.05
CA TRP A 108 -5.29 -12.36 2.25
C TRP A 108 -4.82 -13.81 2.28
N GLU A 109 -4.63 -14.44 1.12
CA GLU A 109 -3.94 -15.72 1.01
C GLU A 109 -2.50 -15.63 1.49
N ARG A 110 -1.77 -14.64 1.00
CA ARG A 110 -0.38 -14.42 1.39
C ARG A 110 -0.25 -14.04 2.87
N LEU A 111 -1.18 -13.26 3.41
CA LEU A 111 -1.20 -12.96 4.85
C LEU A 111 -1.37 -14.21 5.70
N GLY A 112 -2.28 -15.12 5.32
CA GLY A 112 -2.42 -16.39 6.00
C GLY A 112 -1.14 -17.24 5.99
N GLN A 113 -0.43 -17.27 4.86
CA GLN A 113 0.86 -17.97 4.77
C GLN A 113 1.91 -17.35 5.70
N VAL A 114 2.04 -16.03 5.71
CA VAL A 114 3.01 -15.34 6.58
C VAL A 114 2.65 -15.51 8.05
N GLN A 115 1.36 -15.48 8.41
CA GLN A 115 0.89 -15.71 9.77
C GLN A 115 1.30 -17.10 10.30
N GLN A 116 1.32 -18.12 9.45
CA GLN A 116 1.80 -19.47 9.81
C GLN A 116 3.31 -19.54 10.06
N LEU A 117 4.10 -18.62 9.49
CA LEU A 117 5.55 -18.55 9.71
C LEU A 117 5.91 -17.87 11.03
N ILE A 118 5.02 -17.03 11.56
CA ILE A 118 5.23 -16.31 12.82
C ILE A 118 4.84 -17.24 13.97
N ASP A 119 5.83 -17.94 14.51
CA ASP A 119 5.68 -18.82 15.68
C ASP A 119 5.90 -18.09 17.02
N SER A 120 5.66 -18.79 18.13
CA SER A 120 5.97 -18.47 19.54
C SER A 120 7.35 -17.84 19.77
N GLN A 121 8.32 -18.11 18.89
CA GLN A 121 9.71 -17.63 18.94
C GLN A 121 9.95 -16.22 18.36
N HIS A 122 8.98 -15.63 17.64
CA HIS A 122 9.14 -14.28 17.09
C HIS A 122 8.96 -13.21 18.15
N SER A 123 9.67 -12.08 18.00
CA SER A 123 9.58 -10.97 18.93
C SER A 123 8.16 -10.38 18.98
N ASP A 124 7.76 -9.91 20.16
CA ASP A 124 6.46 -9.23 20.33
C ASP A 124 6.31 -8.02 19.39
N ALA A 125 7.42 -7.35 19.06
CA ALA A 125 7.48 -6.29 18.07
C ALA A 125 7.11 -6.78 16.65
N CYS A 126 7.59 -7.96 16.23
CA CYS A 126 7.23 -8.56 14.95
C CYS A 126 5.74 -8.89 14.88
N ARG A 127 5.19 -9.50 15.95
CA ARG A 127 3.76 -9.79 16.06
C ARG A 127 2.89 -8.54 16.03
N ALA A 128 3.29 -7.50 16.76
CA ALA A 128 2.60 -6.22 16.78
C ALA A 128 2.61 -5.55 15.40
N ALA A 129 3.77 -5.53 14.72
CA ALA A 129 3.90 -4.98 13.37
C ALA A 129 3.02 -5.74 12.37
N PHE A 130 2.99 -7.08 12.43
CA PHE A 130 2.12 -7.89 11.59
C PHE A 130 0.63 -7.67 11.90
N GLY A 131 0.25 -7.60 13.17
CA GLY A 131 -1.12 -7.30 13.60
C GLY A 131 -1.61 -5.95 13.10
N SER A 132 -0.75 -4.92 13.16
CA SER A 132 -1.05 -3.60 12.56
C SER A 132 -1.26 -3.71 11.06
N PHE A 133 -0.41 -4.47 10.36
CA PHE A 133 -0.55 -4.67 8.92
C PHE A 133 -1.87 -5.36 8.55
N VAL A 134 -2.25 -6.40 9.29
CA VAL A 134 -3.52 -7.11 9.11
C VAL A 134 -4.72 -6.18 9.33
N THR A 135 -4.65 -5.31 10.33
CA THR A 135 -5.71 -4.31 10.61
C THR A 135 -5.87 -3.29 9.49
N ASP A 136 -4.75 -2.81 8.93
CA ASP A 136 -4.75 -1.87 7.81
C ASP A 136 -5.29 -2.51 6.53
N ALA A 137 -4.94 -3.78 6.29
CA ALA A 137 -5.48 -4.57 5.20
C ALA A 137 -6.98 -4.81 5.37
N ASP A 138 -7.45 -5.14 6.58
CA ASP A 138 -8.86 -5.37 6.90
C ASP A 138 -9.69 -4.10 6.69
N THR A 139 -9.21 -2.98 7.21
CA THR A 139 -9.83 -1.66 7.01
C THR A 139 -9.93 -1.32 5.53
N SER A 140 -8.88 -1.57 4.75
CA SER A 140 -8.87 -1.31 3.31
C SER A 140 -9.84 -2.24 2.56
N THR A 141 -9.96 -3.49 3.01
CA THR A 141 -10.85 -4.50 2.43
C THR A 141 -12.32 -4.18 2.70
N LYS A 142 -12.67 -3.80 3.93
CA LYS A 142 -14.04 -3.40 4.31
C LYS A 142 -14.56 -2.21 3.50
N LYS A 143 -13.68 -1.29 3.12
CA LYS A 143 -14.02 -0.14 2.26
C LYS A 143 -14.49 -0.54 0.86
N LEU A 144 -14.19 -1.76 0.38
CA LEU A 144 -14.65 -2.23 -0.93
C LEU A 144 -16.18 -2.33 -1.01
N ARG A 145 -16.85 -2.72 0.08
CA ARG A 145 -18.30 -2.99 0.10
C ARG A 145 -19.16 -1.73 -0.08
N GLY A 146 -18.68 -0.57 0.39
CA GLY A 146 -19.40 0.72 0.32
C GLY A 146 -18.92 1.64 -0.78
N ARG A 147 -18.09 1.15 -1.70
CA ARG A 147 -17.34 1.95 -2.63
C ARG A 147 -18.16 2.35 -3.86
N THR A 148 -18.02 3.59 -4.30
CA THR A 148 -18.55 4.05 -5.60
C THR A 148 -17.86 3.30 -6.75
N ARG A 149 -18.62 2.69 -7.66
CA ARG A 149 -18.07 1.99 -8.85
C ARG A 149 -17.67 3.00 -9.94
N SER A 150 -16.61 3.76 -9.70
CA SER A 150 -16.00 4.69 -10.65
C SER A 150 -14.59 4.26 -11.04
N LEU A 151 -14.08 4.75 -12.18
CA LEU A 151 -12.71 4.45 -12.63
C LEU A 151 -11.65 4.94 -11.63
N ILE A 152 -11.88 6.12 -11.02
CA ILE A 152 -10.99 6.69 -9.99
C ILE A 152 -10.93 5.75 -8.78
N SER A 153 -12.09 5.36 -8.28
CA SER A 153 -12.24 4.44 -7.17
C SER A 153 -11.65 3.05 -7.46
N LEU A 154 -11.77 2.57 -8.71
CA LEU A 154 -11.09 1.37 -9.18
C LEU A 154 -9.56 1.51 -9.07
N ALA A 155 -8.99 2.57 -9.66
CA ALA A 155 -7.56 2.83 -9.61
C ALA A 155 -7.04 2.96 -8.17
N GLU A 156 -7.72 3.73 -7.33
CA GLU A 156 -7.34 3.94 -5.93
C GLU A 156 -7.27 2.63 -5.14
N THR A 157 -8.30 1.80 -5.22
CA THR A 157 -8.31 0.52 -4.49
C THR A 157 -7.29 -0.48 -5.01
N THR A 158 -7.06 -0.52 -6.33
CA THR A 158 -6.04 -1.36 -6.94
C THR A 158 -4.65 -0.93 -6.48
N MET A 159 -4.36 0.37 -6.53
CA MET A 159 -3.10 0.92 -6.01
C MET A 159 -2.92 0.64 -4.51
N ARG A 160 -4.00 0.78 -3.72
CA ARG A 160 -4.00 0.44 -2.29
C ARG A 160 -3.64 -1.04 -2.06
N CYS A 161 -4.21 -1.95 -2.86
CA CYS A 161 -3.92 -3.38 -2.79
C CYS A 161 -2.44 -3.67 -3.10
N HIS A 162 -1.89 -3.06 -4.16
CA HIS A 162 -0.48 -3.23 -4.51
C HIS A 162 0.47 -2.66 -3.47
N ALA A 163 0.12 -1.51 -2.87
CA ALA A 163 0.89 -0.93 -1.78
C ALA A 163 0.94 -1.87 -0.56
N LEU A 164 -0.19 -2.50 -0.21
CA LEU A 164 -0.24 -3.52 0.85
C LEU A 164 0.64 -4.73 0.51
N HIS A 165 0.54 -5.29 -0.70
CA HIS A 165 1.43 -6.38 -1.13
C HIS A 165 2.92 -6.02 -0.99
N ARG A 166 3.30 -4.81 -1.43
CA ARG A 166 4.69 -4.34 -1.34
C ARG A 166 5.14 -4.21 0.11
N ALA A 167 4.29 -3.64 0.97
CA ALA A 167 4.59 -3.51 2.39
C ALA A 167 4.71 -4.87 3.09
N LEU A 168 3.86 -5.86 2.76
CA LEU A 168 4.01 -7.22 3.25
C LEU A 168 5.32 -7.87 2.77
N THR A 169 5.73 -7.64 1.52
CA THR A 169 7.04 -8.11 1.03
C THR A 169 8.19 -7.51 1.83
N LYS A 170 8.17 -6.21 2.10
CA LYS A 170 9.19 -5.56 2.94
C LYS A 170 9.19 -6.08 4.38
N PHE A 171 8.01 -6.32 4.95
CA PHE A 171 7.89 -6.96 6.26
C PHE A 171 8.59 -8.32 6.26
N CYS A 172 8.36 -9.15 5.23
CA CYS A 172 9.01 -10.44 5.12
C CYS A 172 10.54 -10.32 4.99
N GLU A 173 11.02 -9.39 4.18
CA GLU A 173 12.46 -9.08 4.02
C GLU A 173 13.10 -8.63 5.33
N ALA A 174 12.37 -7.95 6.21
CA ALA A 174 12.90 -7.45 7.48
C ALA A 174 12.89 -8.47 8.63
N HIS A 175 12.05 -9.50 8.55
CA HIS A 175 11.79 -10.42 9.67
C HIS A 175 12.10 -11.90 9.39
N PHE A 176 12.23 -12.31 8.12
CA PHE A 176 12.47 -13.73 7.77
C PHE A 176 13.66 -13.96 6.82
N ILE A 177 14.28 -12.91 6.30
CA ILE A 177 15.44 -12.97 5.38
C ILE A 177 16.61 -12.26 6.07
#